data_AF-A0A1H8UST5-F1
#
_entry.id   AF-A0A1H8UST5-F1
#
_cell.length_a   1.000
_cell.length_b   1.000
_cell.length_c   1.000
_cell.angle_alpha   90.00
_cell.angle_beta   90.00
_cell.angle_gamma   90.00
#
_symmetry.space_group_name_H-M   'P 1'
#
loop_
_entity.id
_entity.type
_entity.pdbx_description
1 polymer ?
#
loop_
_entity_poly.entity_id
_entity_poly.type
_entity_poly.pdbx_seq_one_letter_code
_entity_poly.pdbx_strand_id
1 'polypeptide(L)'
;MSTSKTPQQSGPVTVSNITGSSVILGNNNKVIANIHFMQFKDNMETADPKLWEEVIAKMDEMLKVVKGIGDEHEELRDIDLIPAVGSAKKEAAAIAADPRKPKSSFIDKFKNICDLSGKAVEVGTKLAPFIMTVGKLLGIA
;
A
#
# COMPACT_ATOMS: atom_id res chain seq x y z
N MET A 1 -33.01 -25.56 25.57
CA MET A 1 -33.40 -25.21 24.19
C MET A 1 -32.13 -24.81 23.45
N SER A 2 -31.62 -25.68 22.58
CA SER A 2 -30.37 -25.47 21.84
C SER A 2 -30.71 -25.01 20.43
N THR A 3 -30.36 -23.78 20.06
CA THR A 3 -30.48 -23.30 18.68
C THR A 3 -29.23 -23.66 17.90
N SER A 4 -29.39 -24.64 17.01
CA SER A 4 -28.43 -25.10 16.01
C SER A 4 -27.95 -23.93 15.14
N LYS A 5 -26.65 -23.64 15.13
CA LYS A 5 -26.05 -22.77 14.11
C LYS A 5 -25.86 -23.59 12.84
N THR A 6 -26.49 -23.16 11.75
CA THR A 6 -26.32 -23.74 10.41
C THR A 6 -24.85 -23.68 10.00
N PRO A 7 -24.24 -24.78 9.50
CA PRO A 7 -22.86 -24.75 9.03
C PRO A 7 -22.78 -23.91 7.75
N GLN A 8 -21.89 -22.91 7.76
CA GLN A 8 -21.62 -22.05 6.62
C GLN A 8 -20.85 -22.87 5.56
N GLN A 9 -21.43 -23.00 4.36
CA GLN A 9 -20.84 -23.73 3.24
C GLN A 9 -19.48 -23.13 2.85
N SER A 10 -18.42 -23.94 2.91
CA SER A 10 -17.11 -23.66 2.34
C SER A 10 -17.03 -24.25 0.93
N GLY A 11 -17.27 -23.41 -0.07
CA GLY A 11 -17.05 -23.73 -1.49
C GLY A 11 -16.35 -22.57 -2.21
N PRO A 12 -15.57 -22.83 -3.27
CA PRO A 12 -14.91 -21.78 -4.03
C PRO A 12 -15.95 -20.88 -4.71
N VAL A 13 -15.84 -19.56 -4.50
CA VAL A 13 -16.68 -18.56 -5.16
C VAL A 13 -15.97 -18.10 -6.43
N THR A 14 -16.56 -18.39 -7.59
CA THR A 14 -16.05 -17.96 -8.88
C THR A 14 -16.69 -16.63 -9.29
N VAL A 15 -15.88 -15.61 -9.58
CA VAL A 15 -16.34 -14.29 -10.04
C VAL A 15 -15.89 -14.06 -11.47
N SER A 16 -16.83 -13.69 -12.35
CA SER A 16 -16.60 -13.49 -13.80
C SER A 16 -17.03 -12.08 -14.22
N ASN A 17 -16.50 -11.55 -15.35
CA ASN A 17 -16.80 -10.21 -15.91
C ASN A 17 -16.46 -9.01 -14.99
N ILE A 18 -15.19 -8.89 -14.59
CA ILE A 18 -14.70 -7.87 -13.64
C ILE A 18 -14.09 -6.61 -14.29
N THR A 19 -14.42 -6.29 -15.53
CA THR A 19 -13.93 -5.07 -16.19
C THR A 19 -14.55 -3.84 -15.52
N GLY A 20 -13.76 -3.11 -14.73
CA GLY A 20 -14.21 -1.92 -13.97
C GLY A 20 -14.90 -2.22 -12.63
N SER A 21 -14.83 -3.45 -12.12
CA SER A 21 -15.44 -3.86 -10.85
C SER A 21 -14.41 -4.03 -9.73
N SER A 22 -14.80 -3.75 -8.48
CA SER A 22 -13.99 -4.03 -7.28
C SER A 22 -14.65 -5.11 -6.42
N VAL A 23 -13.93 -6.21 -6.16
CA VAL A 23 -14.37 -7.32 -5.30
C VAL A 23 -13.84 -7.11 -3.88
N ILE A 24 -14.71 -7.16 -2.87
CA ILE A 24 -14.32 -6.99 -1.46
C ILE A 24 -14.55 -8.30 -0.70
N LEU A 25 -13.44 -8.92 -0.26
CA LEU A 25 -13.44 -10.09 0.63
C LEU A 25 -12.85 -9.71 2.01
N GLY A 26 -13.18 -10.48 3.04
CA GLY A 26 -13.15 -10.10 4.47
C GLY A 26 -11.82 -9.70 5.13
N ASN A 27 -11.86 -9.60 6.46
CA ASN A 27 -11.05 -8.69 7.30
C ASN A 27 -9.51 -8.78 7.22
N ASN A 28 -8.92 -9.81 6.58
CA ASN A 28 -7.45 -10.04 6.55
C ASN A 28 -6.81 -10.03 5.14
N ASN A 29 -7.53 -9.68 4.05
CA ASN A 29 -7.02 -9.79 2.66
C ASN A 29 -6.95 -8.45 1.88
N LYS A 30 -7.07 -7.29 2.54
CA LYS A 30 -7.53 -6.02 1.89
C LYS A 30 -6.48 -5.02 1.41
N VAL A 31 -5.23 -5.06 1.86
CA VAL A 31 -4.21 -4.16 1.30
C VAL A 31 -3.82 -4.61 -0.12
N ILE A 32 -4.06 -5.89 -0.42
CA ILE A 32 -3.55 -6.64 -1.56
C ILE A 32 -4.71 -7.10 -2.45
N ALA A 33 -5.44 -6.17 -3.06
CA ALA A 33 -6.11 -6.45 -4.32
C ALA A 33 -5.48 -5.55 -5.37
N ASN A 34 -4.18 -5.79 -5.60
CA ASN A 34 -3.33 -5.16 -6.60
C ASN A 34 -3.78 -3.74 -6.96
N ILE A 35 -3.26 -2.76 -6.22
CA ILE A 35 -2.86 -1.52 -6.88
C ILE A 35 -2.29 -1.96 -8.24
N HIS A 36 -2.92 -1.51 -9.33
CA HIS A 36 -2.83 -2.10 -10.66
C HIS A 36 -1.45 -1.85 -11.31
N PHE A 37 -0.32 -2.04 -10.60
CA PHE A 37 1.05 -1.56 -10.91
C PHE A 37 1.50 -1.79 -12.38
N MET A 38 0.89 -2.75 -13.07
CA MET A 38 1.11 -3.01 -14.51
C MET A 38 0.60 -1.93 -15.46
N GLN A 39 -0.34 -1.05 -15.07
CA GLN A 39 -0.81 0.08 -15.90
C GLN A 39 -0.04 1.40 -15.66
N PHE A 40 0.99 1.39 -14.80
CA PHE A 40 1.59 2.60 -14.20
C PHE A 40 2.76 3.20 -14.93
N LYS A 41 3.35 2.49 -15.90
CA LYS A 41 4.59 2.97 -16.54
C LYS A 41 4.36 4.19 -17.43
N ASP A 42 3.15 4.35 -17.96
CA ASP A 42 2.88 5.30 -19.05
C ASP A 42 2.13 6.58 -18.60
N ASN A 43 1.44 6.60 -17.44
CA ASN A 43 0.62 7.75 -17.01
C ASN A 43 1.29 8.72 -16.02
N MET A 44 2.54 8.47 -15.61
CA MET A 44 3.25 9.29 -14.61
C MET A 44 4.14 10.40 -15.23
N GLU A 45 3.92 10.73 -16.50
CA GLU A 45 4.75 11.67 -17.26
C GLU A 45 4.67 13.13 -16.78
N THR A 46 3.67 13.51 -15.99
CA THR A 46 3.46 14.90 -15.56
C THR A 46 3.13 15.01 -14.08
N ALA A 47 4.07 14.62 -13.22
CA ALA A 47 3.90 14.81 -11.79
C ALA A 47 4.46 16.17 -11.35
N ASP A 48 3.55 17.08 -11.01
CA ASP A 48 3.80 18.37 -10.35
C ASP A 48 4.74 18.16 -9.13
N PRO A 49 5.81 18.96 -8.95
CA PRO A 49 6.63 18.93 -7.75
C PRO A 49 5.83 18.93 -6.44
N LYS A 50 4.71 19.67 -6.39
CA LYS A 50 3.82 19.72 -5.21
C LYS A 50 3.20 18.37 -4.86
N LEU A 51 2.85 17.57 -5.86
CA LEU A 51 2.32 16.23 -5.65
C LEU A 51 3.35 15.34 -4.95
N TRP A 52 4.63 15.45 -5.33
CA TRP A 52 5.70 14.71 -4.67
C TRP A 52 6.00 15.21 -3.27
N GLU A 53 5.85 16.50 -2.99
CA GLU A 53 5.90 17.03 -1.62
C GLU A 53 4.80 16.41 -0.74
N GLU A 54 3.58 16.28 -1.27
CA GLU A 54 2.48 15.61 -0.56
C GLU A 54 2.76 14.11 -0.34
N VAL A 55 3.33 13.43 -1.35
CA VAL A 55 3.77 12.03 -1.21
C VAL A 55 4.81 11.91 -0.10
N ILE A 56 5.83 12.79 -0.06
CA ILE A 56 6.86 12.78 0.98
C ILE A 56 6.23 13.00 2.36
N ALA A 57 5.28 13.93 2.49
CA ALA A 57 4.58 14.18 3.75
C ALA A 57 3.81 12.93 4.22
N LYS A 58 3.13 12.22 3.31
CA LYS A 58 2.43 10.98 3.63
C LYS A 58 3.37 9.84 3.99
N MET A 59 4.54 9.77 3.36
CA MET A 59 5.58 8.79 3.73
C MET A 59 6.15 9.09 5.13
N ASP A 60 6.26 10.35 5.53
CA ASP A 60 6.65 10.73 6.89
C ASP A 60 5.60 10.37 7.93
N GLU A 61 4.32 10.61 7.64
CA GLU A 61 3.23 10.16 8.50
C GLU A 61 3.22 8.63 8.64
N MET A 62 3.37 7.91 7.52
CA MET A 62 3.47 6.45 7.51
C MET A 62 4.63 5.96 8.37
N LEU A 63 5.81 6.59 8.27
CA LEU A 63 6.98 6.22 9.08
C LEU A 63 6.74 6.40 10.59
N LYS A 64 6.01 7.45 11.00
CA LYS A 64 5.62 7.65 12.40
C LYS A 64 4.71 6.51 12.89
N VAL A 65 3.76 6.09 12.05
CA VAL A 65 2.87 4.97 12.37
C VAL A 65 3.64 3.66 12.43
N VAL A 66 4.58 3.41 11.51
CA VAL A 66 5.45 2.23 11.56
C VAL A 66 6.21 2.19 12.88
N LYS A 67 6.82 3.30 13.31
CA LYS A 67 7.55 3.36 14.59
C LYS A 67 6.66 3.10 15.82
N GLY A 68 5.36 3.31 15.70
CA GLY A 68 4.37 3.01 16.74
C GLY A 68 3.78 1.61 16.66
N ILE A 69 4.25 0.75 15.75
CA ILE A 69 3.90 -0.68 15.74
C ILE A 69 4.51 -1.32 17.00
N GLY A 70 3.72 -2.17 17.67
CA GLY A 70 4.13 -2.82 18.90
C GLY A 70 5.28 -3.81 18.70
N ASP A 71 5.90 -4.20 19.81
CA ASP A 71 7.11 -5.01 19.82
C ASP A 71 6.85 -6.45 19.32
N GLU A 72 5.59 -6.90 19.28
CA GLU A 72 5.17 -8.15 18.63
C GLU A 72 5.50 -8.21 17.13
N HIS A 73 5.82 -7.07 16.53
CA HIS A 73 6.24 -6.95 15.13
C HIS A 73 7.57 -6.19 14.98
N GLU A 74 8.44 -6.20 16.00
CA GLU A 74 9.73 -5.48 16.03
C GLU A 74 10.59 -5.77 14.79
N GLU A 75 10.77 -7.05 14.41
CA GLU A 75 11.57 -7.40 13.22
C GLU A 75 10.98 -6.79 11.94
N LEU A 76 9.66 -6.92 11.74
CA LEU A 76 8.97 -6.36 10.58
C LEU A 76 9.02 -4.82 10.59
N ARG A 77 8.99 -4.20 11.77
CA ARG A 77 9.08 -2.75 11.95
C ARG A 77 10.47 -2.24 11.60
N ASP A 78 11.49 -2.77 12.28
CA ASP A 78 12.82 -2.15 12.34
C ASP A 78 13.74 -2.61 11.20
N ILE A 79 13.62 -3.87 10.76
CA ILE A 79 14.44 -4.44 9.69
C ILE A 79 13.81 -4.20 8.31
N ASP A 80 12.49 -4.32 8.22
CA ASP A 80 11.77 -4.30 6.94
C ASP A 80 11.12 -2.93 6.65
N LEU A 81 10.15 -2.51 7.46
CA LEU A 81 9.28 -1.37 7.13
C LEU A 81 9.95 0.00 7.28
N ILE A 82 10.67 0.26 8.37
CA ILE A 82 11.37 1.54 8.57
C ILE A 82 12.35 1.80 7.41
N PRO A 83 13.22 0.84 7.02
CA PRO A 83 14.11 1.02 5.88
C PRO A 83 13.35 1.16 4.55
N ALA A 84 12.29 0.38 4.32
CA ALA A 84 11.51 0.44 3.09
C ALA A 84 10.84 1.82 2.89
N VAL A 85 10.15 2.31 3.93
CA VAL A 85 9.50 3.64 3.92
C VAL A 85 10.54 4.75 3.77
N GLY A 86 11.66 4.66 4.51
CA GLY A 86 12.74 5.64 4.41
C GLY A 86 13.39 5.70 3.02
N SER A 87 13.57 4.55 2.38
CA SER A 87 14.14 4.46 1.02
C SER A 87 13.18 5.03 -0.04
N ALA A 88 11.91 4.67 0.01
CA ALA A 88 10.89 5.22 -0.89
C ALA A 88 10.72 6.74 -0.71
N LYS A 89 10.78 7.24 0.53
CA LYS A 89 10.75 8.70 0.81
C LYS A 89 11.93 9.43 0.13
N LYS A 90 13.14 8.87 0.19
CA LYS A 90 14.33 9.46 -0.47
C LYS A 90 14.14 9.55 -1.98
N GLU A 91 13.58 8.52 -2.60
CA GLU A 91 13.25 8.54 -4.03
C GLU A 91 12.20 9.60 -4.34
N ALA A 92 11.14 9.71 -3.54
CA ALA A 92 10.12 10.76 -3.71
C ALA A 92 10.74 12.16 -3.63
N ALA A 93 11.65 12.40 -2.67
CA ALA A 93 12.40 13.66 -2.57
C ALA A 93 13.30 13.92 -3.78
N ALA A 94 13.95 12.88 -4.30
CA ALA A 94 14.76 12.98 -5.51
C ALA A 94 13.91 13.35 -6.74
N ILE A 95 12.68 12.83 -6.84
CA ILE A 95 11.74 13.15 -7.92
C ILE A 95 11.13 14.54 -7.74
N ALA A 96 10.83 14.96 -6.50
CA ALA A 96 10.37 16.34 -6.22
C ALA A 96 11.40 17.39 -6.66
N ALA A 97 12.69 17.11 -6.41
CA ALA A 97 13.79 17.99 -6.82
C ALA A 97 14.05 17.95 -8.34
N ASP A 98 13.81 16.81 -8.99
CA ASP A 98 13.95 16.64 -10.43
C ASP A 98 12.83 15.75 -11.00
N PRO A 99 11.71 16.36 -11.45
CA PRO A 99 10.55 15.64 -11.96
C PRO A 99 10.80 14.78 -13.20
N ARG A 100 11.94 14.98 -13.88
CA ARG A 100 12.36 14.19 -15.05
C ARG A 100 12.92 12.82 -14.67
N LYS A 101 13.22 12.59 -13.38
CA LYS A 101 13.74 11.30 -12.93
C LYS A 101 12.76 10.17 -13.17
N PRO A 102 13.27 8.95 -13.45
CA PRO A 102 12.45 7.76 -13.55
C PRO A 102 11.71 7.49 -12.24
N LYS A 103 10.39 7.37 -12.33
CA LYS A 103 9.51 7.11 -11.18
C LYS A 103 9.39 5.61 -10.86
N SER A 104 9.88 4.73 -11.75
CA SER A 104 9.87 3.27 -11.55
C SER A 104 10.56 2.84 -10.26
N SER A 105 11.71 3.46 -9.93
CA SER A 105 12.45 3.18 -8.71
C SER A 105 11.63 3.47 -7.44
N PHE A 106 10.82 4.53 -7.46
CA PHE A 106 9.89 4.83 -6.37
C PHE A 106 8.75 3.81 -6.33
N ILE A 107 8.14 3.50 -7.49
CA ILE A 107 7.02 2.55 -7.61
C ILE A 107 7.42 1.18 -7.05
N ASP A 108 8.60 0.67 -7.41
CA ASP A 108 9.08 -0.63 -6.93
C ASP A 108 9.26 -0.66 -5.41
N LYS A 109 9.79 0.42 -4.83
CA LYS A 109 9.92 0.54 -3.37
C LYS A 109 8.58 0.72 -2.67
N PHE A 110 7.66 1.48 -3.27
CA PHE A 110 6.31 1.65 -2.74
C PHE A 110 5.52 0.34 -2.78
N LYS A 111 5.69 -0.45 -3.84
CA LYS A 111 5.14 -1.80 -3.92
C LYS A 111 5.70 -2.70 -2.82
N ASN A 112 7.01 -2.66 -2.58
CA ASN A 112 7.62 -3.42 -1.48
C ASN A 112 6.99 -3.07 -0.11
N ILE A 113 6.68 -1.80 0.14
CA ILE A 113 5.96 -1.39 1.37
C ILE A 113 4.58 -2.01 1.44
N CYS A 114 3.84 -2.03 0.32
CA CYS A 114 2.52 -2.67 0.26
C CYS A 114 2.64 -4.18 0.59
N ASP A 115 3.62 -4.86 0.00
CA ASP A 115 3.86 -6.29 0.22
C ASP A 115 4.25 -6.57 1.69
N LEU A 116 5.15 -5.77 2.27
CA LEU A 116 5.56 -5.87 3.67
C LEU A 116 4.40 -5.61 4.64
N SER A 117 3.57 -4.61 4.35
CA SER A 117 2.38 -4.31 5.17
C SER A 117 1.34 -5.43 5.15
N GLY A 118 1.36 -6.26 4.10
CA GLY A 118 0.53 -7.45 3.96
C GLY A 118 0.95 -8.63 4.84
N LYS A 119 2.19 -8.64 5.36
CA LYS A 119 2.72 -9.76 6.17
C LYS A 119 2.02 -9.91 7.52
N ALA A 120 1.49 -8.82 8.07
CA ALA A 120 0.79 -8.82 9.35
C ALA A 120 -0.50 -7.97 9.27
N VAL A 121 -1.63 -8.55 9.67
CA VAL A 121 -2.96 -7.94 9.54
C VAL A 121 -3.05 -6.60 10.28
N GLU A 122 -2.54 -6.55 11.51
CA GLU A 122 -2.58 -5.33 12.32
C GLU A 122 -1.76 -4.21 11.68
N VAL A 123 -0.57 -4.56 11.18
CA VAL A 123 0.31 -3.63 10.46
C VAL A 123 -0.36 -3.13 9.18
N GLY A 124 -0.89 -4.04 8.36
CA GLY A 124 -1.61 -3.68 7.14
C GLY A 124 -2.80 -2.77 7.43
N THR A 125 -3.54 -3.00 8.50
CA THR A 125 -4.67 -2.17 8.92
C THR A 125 -4.23 -0.75 9.31
N LYS A 126 -3.11 -0.62 10.03
CA LYS A 126 -2.54 0.68 10.42
C LYS A 126 -1.98 1.45 9.21
N LEU A 127 -1.40 0.76 8.24
CA LEU A 127 -0.73 1.39 7.09
C LEU A 127 -1.65 1.63 5.88
N ALA A 128 -2.76 0.91 5.76
CA ALA A 128 -3.69 1.01 4.64
C ALA A 128 -4.14 2.44 4.30
N PRO A 129 -4.52 3.32 5.25
CA PRO A 129 -4.94 4.69 4.93
C PRO A 129 -3.85 5.49 4.20
N PHE A 130 -2.59 5.30 4.58
CA PHE A 130 -1.45 5.99 4.00
C PHE A 130 -1.11 5.43 2.63
N ILE A 131 -1.12 4.10 2.48
CA ILE A 131 -0.90 3.42 1.19
C ILE A 131 -1.96 3.87 0.18
N MET A 132 -3.24 3.91 0.56
CA MET A 132 -4.31 4.39 -0.31
C MET A 132 -4.14 5.87 -0.68
N THR A 133 -3.72 6.72 0.26
CA THR A 133 -3.54 8.16 -0.01
C THR A 133 -2.39 8.39 -0.97
N VAL A 134 -1.25 7.74 -0.76
CA VAL A 134 -0.11 7.80 -1.69
C VAL A 134 -0.51 7.23 -3.05
N GLY A 135 -1.29 6.15 -3.09
CA GLY A 135 -1.91 5.65 -4.31
C GLY A 135 -2.75 6.72 -5.03
N LYS A 136 -3.70 7.35 -4.35
CA LYS A 136 -4.54 8.42 -4.94
C LYS A 136 -3.73 9.57 -5.51
N LEU A 137 -2.74 10.07 -4.75
CA LEU A 137 -1.86 11.16 -5.20
C LEU A 137 -1.14 10.80 -6.49
N LEU A 138 -0.75 9.54 -6.63
CA LEU A 138 -0.02 9.03 -7.78
C LEU A 138 -0.95 8.59 -8.93
N GLY A 139 -2.26 8.83 -8.82
CA GLY A 139 -3.27 8.45 -9.83
C GLY A 139 -3.55 6.95 -9.90
N ILE A 140 -3.34 6.25 -8.77
CA ILE A 140 -3.33 4.79 -8.68
C ILE A 140 -4.66 4.21 -8.18
N ALA A 141 -5.40 4.96 -7.36
CA ALA A 141 -6.56 4.51 -6.59
C ALA A 141 -7.64 5.59 -6.48
#